data_AF-A0AAU6KPZ1-F1
#
_entry.id   AF-A0AAU6KPZ1-F1
#
_cell.length_a   1.000
_cell.length_b   1.000
_cell.length_c   1.000
_cell.angle_alpha   90.00
_cell.angle_beta   90.00
_cell.angle_gamma   90.00
#
_symmetry.space_group_name_H-M   'P 1'
#
loop_
_entity.id
_entity.type
_entity.pdbx_description
1 polymer ?
#
loop_
_entity_poly.entity_id
_entity_poly.type
_entity_poly.pdbx_seq_one_letter_code
_entity_poly.pdbx_strand_id
1 'polypeptide(L)'
;MQTENTRTDRLGLLLDQFDHAREMAQVRLTGLSDEEYLWEPVPGSWSIRRRGEAVTPRAFGPGEWVLDLGAADIPASEYAEVARQAADGMTVAKIADDWSVSVERVEQVLAHTGTPEPDKTPVTTIAWRLGHLHFHFAGPWEWTFGERRHEPKLLVDFTPSAALALERFWAVIDRWRDSVAAVTDEQLDTVGFSQYPYGSDPDDPFITVLSGANLEFIHHMAEIALLRDLWRARFTSGG
;
A
#
# COMPACT_ATOMS: atom_id res chain seq x y z
N MET A 1 8.70 24.12 25.50
CA MET A 1 8.66 23.32 24.27
C MET A 1 8.82 24.32 23.13
N GLN A 2 10.03 24.46 22.60
CA GLN A 2 10.33 25.42 21.53
C GLN A 2 9.73 24.91 20.22
N THR A 3 8.88 25.71 19.60
CA THR A 3 8.22 25.50 18.30
C THR A 3 9.10 25.94 17.12
N GLU A 4 10.39 26.21 17.34
CA GLU A 4 11.27 26.86 16.37
C GLU A 4 11.69 25.98 15.20
N ASN A 5 11.29 24.70 15.17
CA ASN A 5 11.67 23.75 14.11
C ASN A 5 10.48 23.05 13.44
N THR A 6 9.24 23.48 13.72
CA THR A 6 8.06 22.90 13.08
C THR A 6 7.96 23.38 11.63
N ARG A 7 8.09 22.46 10.68
CA ARG A 7 7.88 22.78 9.26
C ARG A 7 6.39 22.96 9.01
N THR A 8 6.01 24.08 8.41
CA THR A 8 4.61 24.42 8.13
C THR A 8 4.30 24.52 6.64
N ASP A 9 5.30 24.31 5.79
CA ASP A 9 5.11 24.17 4.35
C ASP A 9 4.50 22.80 4.00
N ARG A 10 4.00 22.70 2.77
CA ARG A 10 3.25 21.53 2.26
C ARG A 10 4.06 20.24 2.39
N LEU A 11 5.32 20.26 1.95
CA LEU A 11 6.22 19.11 2.00
C LEU A 11 6.55 18.76 3.46
N GLY A 12 6.90 19.77 4.25
CA GLY A 12 7.25 19.64 5.65
C GLY A 12 6.18 18.91 6.47
N LEU A 13 4.90 19.27 6.28
CA LEU A 13 3.77 18.62 6.96
C LEU A 13 3.61 17.15 6.58
N LEU A 14 3.71 16.82 5.28
CA LEU A 14 3.63 15.43 4.81
C LEU A 14 4.82 14.60 5.31
N LEU A 15 6.01 15.18 5.33
CA LEU A 15 7.21 14.53 5.83
C LEU A 15 7.16 14.31 7.33
N ASP A 16 6.72 15.31 8.10
CA ASP A 16 6.56 15.17 9.55
C ASP A 16 5.53 14.07 9.86
N GLN A 17 4.39 14.04 9.15
CA GLN A 17 3.38 12.98 9.30
C GLN A 17 3.97 11.59 9.04
N PHE A 18 4.72 11.43 7.95
CA PHE A 18 5.36 10.17 7.59
C PHE A 18 6.40 9.74 8.64
N ASP A 19 7.25 10.68 9.10
CA ASP A 19 8.29 10.42 10.09
C ASP A 19 7.68 9.95 11.42
N HIS A 20 6.64 10.61 11.91
CA HIS A 20 5.93 10.19 13.13
C HIS A 20 5.31 8.80 12.97
N ALA A 21 4.68 8.51 11.82
CA ALA A 21 4.13 7.19 11.55
C ALA A 21 5.21 6.11 11.51
N ARG A 22 6.36 6.40 10.87
CA ARG A 22 7.53 5.52 10.78
C ARG A 22 8.10 5.21 12.16
N GLU A 23 8.28 6.21 13.02
CA GLU A 23 8.80 6.03 14.39
C GLU A 23 7.88 5.11 15.22
N MET A 24 6.56 5.34 15.17
CA MET A 24 5.58 4.46 15.82
C MET A 24 5.66 3.03 15.29
N ALA A 25 5.75 2.87 13.97
CA ALA A 25 5.83 1.57 13.31
C ALA A 25 7.10 0.80 13.71
N GLN A 26 8.26 1.46 13.81
CA GLN A 26 9.51 0.84 14.24
C GLN A 26 9.40 0.22 15.64
N VAL A 27 8.81 0.96 16.58
CA VAL A 27 8.56 0.45 17.94
C VAL A 27 7.58 -0.73 17.88
N ARG A 28 6.47 -0.59 17.15
CA ARG A 28 5.44 -1.65 17.02
C ARG A 28 5.95 -2.91 16.35
N LEU A 29 6.93 -2.83 15.45
CA LEU A 29 7.50 -3.97 14.73
C LEU A 29 8.67 -4.65 15.47
N THR A 30 9.13 -4.09 16.59
CA THR A 30 10.18 -4.70 17.41
C THR A 30 9.79 -6.12 17.86
N GLY A 31 10.73 -7.07 17.74
CA GLY A 31 10.54 -8.46 18.18
C GLY A 31 9.48 -9.24 17.40
N LEU A 32 9.14 -8.84 16.17
CA LEU A 32 8.25 -9.62 15.30
C LEU A 32 8.91 -10.98 14.96
N SER A 33 8.28 -12.07 15.36
CA SER A 33 8.73 -13.42 15.02
C SER A 33 8.15 -13.88 13.69
N ASP A 34 8.77 -14.90 13.07
CA ASP A 34 8.24 -15.52 11.85
C ASP A 34 6.85 -16.15 12.07
N GLU A 35 6.59 -16.69 13.27
CA GLU A 35 5.30 -17.27 13.63
C GLU A 35 4.19 -16.20 13.71
N GLU A 36 4.47 -15.06 14.34
CA GLU A 36 3.53 -13.92 14.41
C GLU A 36 3.33 -13.30 13.03
N TYR A 37 4.41 -13.15 12.27
CA TYR A 37 4.42 -12.60 10.92
C TYR A 37 3.52 -13.39 9.97
N LEU A 38 3.60 -14.72 10.01
CA LEU A 38 2.82 -15.64 9.17
C LEU A 38 1.46 -16.02 9.76
N TRP A 39 1.10 -15.49 10.93
CA TRP A 39 -0.13 -15.87 11.61
C TRP A 39 -1.37 -15.49 10.79
N GLU A 40 -2.23 -16.48 10.53
CA GLU A 40 -3.57 -16.31 9.97
C GLU A 40 -4.60 -16.14 11.12
N PRO A 41 -5.19 -14.94 11.31
CA PRO A 41 -6.11 -14.70 12.42
C PRO A 41 -7.44 -15.43 12.28
N VAL A 42 -7.86 -15.68 11.05
CA VAL A 42 -9.11 -16.38 10.71
C VAL A 42 -8.89 -17.29 9.50
N PRO A 43 -9.70 -18.36 9.33
CA PRO A 43 -9.67 -19.17 8.12
C PRO A 43 -9.90 -18.33 6.86
N GLY A 44 -9.15 -18.61 5.80
CA GLY A 44 -9.25 -17.89 4.53
C GLY A 44 -8.47 -16.58 4.48
N SER A 45 -7.60 -16.33 5.46
CA SER A 45 -6.72 -15.16 5.43
C SER A 45 -5.82 -15.13 4.19
N TRP A 46 -5.60 -13.94 3.66
CA TRP A 46 -4.61 -13.72 2.60
C TRP A 46 -3.24 -13.49 3.20
N SER A 47 -2.23 -14.12 2.62
CA SER A 47 -0.86 -14.09 3.13
C SER A 47 0.15 -13.95 1.99
N ILE A 48 1.44 -14.00 2.33
CA ILE A 48 2.43 -14.50 1.39
C ILE A 48 2.35 -16.03 1.39
N ARG A 49 2.44 -16.65 0.22
CA ARG A 49 2.38 -18.10 0.06
C ARG A 49 3.50 -18.57 -0.83
N ARG A 50 3.91 -19.84 -0.68
CA ARG A 50 4.71 -20.47 -1.73
C ARG A 50 3.93 -20.42 -3.02
N ARG A 51 4.62 -20.19 -4.14
CA ARG A 51 4.00 -20.04 -5.47
C ARG A 51 3.11 -21.21 -5.84
N GLY A 52 3.50 -22.44 -5.50
CA GLY A 52 2.71 -23.65 -5.75
C GLY A 52 1.48 -23.81 -4.84
N GLU A 53 1.36 -22.98 -3.81
CA GLU A 53 0.29 -23.00 -2.80
C GLU A 53 -0.58 -21.73 -2.87
N ALA A 54 -0.36 -20.87 -3.86
CA ALA A 54 -1.15 -19.66 -4.05
C ALA A 54 -2.63 -20.00 -4.26
N VAL A 55 -3.51 -19.35 -3.50
CA VAL A 55 -4.96 -19.61 -3.51
C VAL A 55 -5.75 -18.52 -4.23
N THR A 56 -5.07 -17.44 -4.60
CA THR A 56 -5.66 -16.27 -5.26
C THR A 56 -5.24 -16.19 -6.74
N PRO A 57 -6.11 -15.71 -7.64
CA PRO A 57 -5.93 -15.83 -9.08
C PRO A 57 -4.83 -14.93 -9.66
N ARG A 58 -4.38 -13.89 -8.93
CA ARG A 58 -3.40 -12.91 -9.41
C ARG A 58 -2.17 -12.81 -8.51
N ALA A 59 -1.92 -13.80 -7.65
CA ALA A 59 -0.76 -13.80 -6.76
C ALA A 59 0.54 -13.52 -7.52
N PHE A 60 1.41 -12.67 -6.97
CA PHE A 60 2.58 -12.15 -7.68
C PHE A 60 3.84 -12.06 -6.82
N GLY A 61 4.99 -11.87 -7.47
CA GLY A 61 6.33 -11.82 -6.86
C GLY A 61 7.35 -12.48 -7.79
N PRO A 62 8.65 -12.18 -7.66
CA PRO A 62 9.70 -12.76 -8.51
C PRO A 62 10.16 -14.15 -8.05
N GLY A 63 10.03 -14.47 -6.76
CA GLY A 63 10.68 -15.61 -6.12
C GLY A 63 9.80 -16.83 -5.86
N GLU A 64 10.21 -17.65 -4.90
CA GLU A 64 9.43 -18.82 -4.43
C GLU A 64 8.14 -18.39 -3.71
N TRP A 65 8.17 -17.25 -3.03
CA TRP A 65 7.04 -16.71 -2.29
C TRP A 65 6.35 -15.60 -3.09
N VAL A 66 5.03 -15.63 -3.08
CA VAL A 66 4.15 -14.69 -3.78
C VAL A 66 3.17 -14.07 -2.79
N LEU A 67 2.81 -12.81 -3.02
CA LEU A 67 1.77 -12.12 -2.28
C LEU A 67 0.41 -12.47 -2.88
N ASP A 68 -0.54 -12.91 -2.04
CA ASP A 68 -1.91 -13.16 -2.48
C ASP A 68 -2.54 -11.88 -3.08
N LEU A 69 -3.21 -12.02 -4.23
CA LEU A 69 -3.92 -10.93 -4.90
C LEU A 69 -5.16 -11.49 -5.59
N GLY A 70 -6.33 -10.98 -5.17
CA GLY A 70 -7.64 -11.39 -5.69
C GLY A 70 -7.85 -11.09 -7.17
N ALA A 71 -9.03 -11.47 -7.68
CA ALA A 71 -9.47 -11.03 -8.99
C ALA A 71 -9.55 -9.49 -9.04
N ALA A 72 -9.34 -8.91 -10.21
CA ALA A 72 -9.57 -7.47 -10.37
C ALA A 72 -11.05 -7.15 -10.16
N ASP A 73 -11.33 -6.15 -9.32
CA ASP A 73 -12.67 -5.60 -9.11
C ASP A 73 -12.54 -4.17 -8.57
N ILE A 74 -13.65 -3.44 -8.60
CA ILE A 74 -13.79 -2.13 -7.95
C ILE A 74 -14.59 -2.35 -6.66
N PRO A 75 -14.00 -2.17 -5.47
CA PRO A 75 -14.73 -2.29 -4.22
C PRO A 75 -15.78 -1.18 -4.09
N ALA A 76 -16.84 -1.46 -3.34
CA ALA A 76 -17.97 -0.56 -3.15
C ALA A 76 -17.56 0.77 -2.50
N SER A 77 -16.55 0.74 -1.62
CA SER A 77 -15.95 1.96 -1.03
C SER A 77 -15.38 2.92 -2.09
N GLU A 78 -15.02 2.42 -3.27
CA GLU A 78 -14.37 3.18 -4.34
C GLU A 78 -15.35 3.65 -5.42
N TYR A 79 -16.63 3.32 -5.31
CA TYR A 79 -17.65 3.74 -6.29
C TYR A 79 -17.73 5.28 -6.38
N ALA A 80 -17.61 5.96 -5.24
CA ALA A 80 -17.62 7.41 -5.20
C ALA A 80 -16.39 8.02 -5.87
N GLU A 81 -15.24 7.34 -5.82
CA GLU A 81 -14.02 7.78 -6.50
C GLU A 81 -14.14 7.59 -8.01
N VAL A 82 -14.58 6.42 -8.47
CA VAL A 82 -14.86 6.17 -9.89
C VAL A 82 -15.85 7.19 -10.48
N ALA A 83 -16.89 7.56 -9.71
CA ALA A 83 -17.83 8.59 -10.13
C ALA A 83 -17.18 9.99 -10.25
N ARG A 84 -16.27 10.35 -9.34
CA ARG A 84 -15.49 11.61 -9.42
C ARG A 84 -14.57 11.62 -10.63
N GLN A 85 -13.79 10.55 -10.84
CA GLN A 85 -12.90 10.41 -11.99
C GLN A 85 -13.64 10.60 -13.32
N ALA A 86 -14.81 9.97 -13.46
CA ALA A 86 -15.63 10.12 -14.65
C ALA A 86 -16.19 11.55 -14.80
N ALA A 87 -16.62 12.18 -13.71
CA ALA A 87 -17.12 13.56 -13.70
C ALA A 87 -16.03 14.59 -14.05
N ASP A 88 -14.79 14.31 -13.66
CA ASP A 88 -13.61 15.14 -13.95
C ASP A 88 -13.05 14.91 -15.37
N GLY A 89 -13.70 14.05 -16.16
CA GLY A 89 -13.45 13.86 -17.59
C GLY A 89 -12.57 12.66 -17.95
N MET A 90 -12.22 11.80 -16.98
CA MET A 90 -11.53 10.54 -17.27
C MET A 90 -12.44 9.59 -18.05
N THR A 91 -11.91 8.97 -19.11
CA THR A 91 -12.69 8.02 -19.91
C THR A 91 -12.94 6.72 -19.15
N VAL A 92 -14.10 6.10 -19.36
CA VAL A 92 -14.44 4.78 -18.80
C VAL A 92 -13.38 3.72 -19.13
N ALA A 93 -12.79 3.79 -20.33
CA ALA A 93 -11.72 2.89 -20.74
C ALA A 93 -10.43 3.08 -19.92
N LYS A 94 -10.06 4.32 -19.57
CA LYS A 94 -8.92 4.61 -18.71
C LYS A 94 -9.17 4.13 -17.28
N ILE A 95 -10.35 4.41 -16.73
CA ILE A 95 -10.76 3.90 -15.41
C ILE A 95 -10.68 2.36 -15.40
N ALA A 96 -11.17 1.71 -16.46
CA ALA A 96 -11.11 0.25 -16.57
C ALA A 96 -9.66 -0.27 -16.54
N ASP A 97 -8.75 0.39 -17.24
CA ASP A 97 -7.32 0.06 -17.26
C ASP A 97 -6.67 0.23 -15.88
N ASP A 98 -6.89 1.38 -15.22
CA ASP A 98 -6.33 1.69 -13.89
C ASP A 98 -6.75 0.66 -12.84
N TRP A 99 -8.02 0.25 -12.87
CA TRP A 99 -8.57 -0.77 -11.97
C TRP A 99 -8.29 -2.21 -12.44
N SER A 100 -7.69 -2.39 -13.62
CA SER A 100 -7.51 -3.69 -14.29
C SER A 100 -8.81 -4.48 -14.48
N VAL A 101 -9.94 -3.80 -14.67
CA VAL A 101 -11.28 -4.39 -14.85
C VAL A 101 -11.80 -4.17 -16.27
N SER A 102 -12.97 -4.73 -16.60
CA SER A 102 -13.61 -4.46 -17.89
C SER A 102 -14.31 -3.09 -17.90
N VAL A 103 -14.45 -2.50 -19.09
CA VAL A 103 -15.30 -1.32 -19.32
C VAL A 103 -16.71 -1.53 -18.79
N GLU A 104 -17.28 -2.71 -19.05
CA GLU A 104 -18.61 -3.09 -18.54
C GLU A 104 -18.69 -3.01 -17.01
N ARG A 105 -17.63 -3.40 -16.30
CA ARG A 105 -17.61 -3.33 -14.84
C ARG A 105 -17.65 -1.88 -14.35
N VAL A 106 -16.91 -0.98 -15.00
CA VAL A 106 -16.96 0.46 -14.68
C VAL A 106 -18.35 1.03 -14.96
N GLU A 107 -18.97 0.66 -16.09
CA GLU A 107 -20.34 1.09 -16.41
C GLU A 107 -21.36 0.60 -15.37
N GLN A 108 -21.21 -0.63 -14.87
CA GLN A 108 -22.04 -1.16 -13.78
C GLN A 108 -21.87 -0.35 -12.47
N VAL A 109 -20.63 0.06 -12.15
CA VAL A 109 -20.34 0.91 -11.00
C VAL A 109 -21.00 2.28 -11.16
N LEU A 110 -20.83 2.93 -12.31
CA LEU A 110 -21.41 4.25 -12.60
C LEU A 110 -22.94 4.21 -12.66
N ALA A 111 -23.53 3.09 -13.06
CA ALA A 111 -24.98 2.88 -13.07
C ALA A 111 -25.55 2.51 -11.68
N HIS A 112 -24.72 2.28 -10.67
CA HIS A 112 -25.17 1.92 -9.34
C HIS A 112 -26.00 3.05 -8.71
N THR A 113 -27.18 2.70 -8.21
CA THR A 113 -28.05 3.62 -7.46
C THR A 113 -28.33 3.06 -6.08
N GLY A 114 -28.34 3.94 -5.08
CA GLY A 114 -28.57 3.57 -3.68
C GLY A 114 -27.28 3.52 -2.86
N THR A 115 -27.38 2.97 -1.65
CA THR A 115 -26.23 2.81 -0.75
C THR A 115 -25.45 1.56 -1.13
N PRO A 116 -24.13 1.67 -1.41
CA PRO A 116 -23.31 0.50 -1.66
C PRO A 116 -23.23 -0.41 -0.42
N GLU A 117 -23.22 -1.72 -0.64
CA GLU A 117 -22.98 -2.69 0.43
C GLU A 117 -21.52 -2.62 0.92
N PRO A 118 -21.23 -2.92 2.19
CA PRO A 118 -19.87 -2.98 2.69
C PRO A 118 -18.99 -3.97 1.91
N ASP A 119 -17.72 -3.60 1.73
CA ASP A 119 -16.76 -4.46 1.05
C ASP A 119 -16.59 -5.80 1.76
N LYS A 120 -16.47 -6.86 0.95
CA LYS A 120 -16.21 -8.22 1.43
C LYS A 120 -14.75 -8.57 1.15
N THR A 121 -13.85 -8.03 1.98
CA THR A 121 -12.41 -8.28 1.87
C THR A 121 -11.95 -9.37 2.84
N PRO A 122 -11.10 -10.31 2.40
CA PRO A 122 -10.48 -11.27 3.31
C PRO A 122 -9.56 -10.58 4.31
N VAL A 123 -9.49 -11.12 5.54
CA VAL A 123 -8.51 -10.65 6.53
C VAL A 123 -7.11 -11.00 6.04
N THR A 124 -6.23 -10.01 5.90
CA THR A 124 -4.84 -10.26 5.50
C THR A 124 -3.94 -10.51 6.71
N THR A 125 -2.81 -11.19 6.55
CA THR A 125 -1.83 -11.42 7.63
C THR A 125 -0.89 -10.22 7.82
N ILE A 126 -0.04 -10.25 8.85
CA ILE A 126 1.05 -9.27 8.99
C ILE A 126 2.01 -9.40 7.80
N ALA A 127 2.33 -10.63 7.39
CA ALA A 127 3.17 -10.87 6.22
C ALA A 127 2.60 -10.28 4.94
N TRP A 128 1.30 -10.42 4.72
CA TRP A 128 0.64 -9.79 3.59
C TRP A 128 0.76 -8.26 3.63
N ARG A 129 0.44 -7.64 4.78
CA ARG A 129 0.45 -6.17 4.91
C ARG A 129 1.85 -5.58 4.76
N LEU A 130 2.86 -6.21 5.35
CA LEU A 130 4.26 -5.78 5.15
C LEU A 130 4.72 -6.01 3.71
N GLY A 131 4.34 -7.13 3.08
CA GLY A 131 4.62 -7.37 1.67
C GLY A 131 3.95 -6.34 0.76
N HIS A 132 2.68 -6.03 1.02
CA HIS A 132 1.91 -5.01 0.32
C HIS A 132 2.58 -3.64 0.44
N LEU A 133 2.91 -3.19 1.65
CA LEU A 133 3.61 -1.92 1.86
C LEU A 133 4.99 -1.91 1.18
N HIS A 134 5.76 -3.00 1.27
CA HIS A 134 7.06 -3.06 0.61
C HIS A 134 6.91 -2.90 -0.91
N PHE A 135 5.94 -3.57 -1.53
CA PHE A 135 5.62 -3.39 -2.95
C PHE A 135 5.15 -1.94 -3.24
N HIS A 136 4.26 -1.40 -2.41
CA HIS A 136 3.69 -0.05 -2.53
C HIS A 136 4.74 1.07 -2.41
N PHE A 137 5.88 0.83 -1.76
CA PHE A 137 6.97 1.81 -1.73
C PHE A 137 8.07 1.52 -2.75
N ALA A 138 8.40 0.25 -3.02
CA ALA A 138 9.46 -0.10 -3.96
C ALA A 138 9.10 0.28 -5.41
N GLY A 139 7.86 0.01 -5.82
CA GLY A 139 7.35 0.31 -7.16
C GLY A 139 7.35 1.80 -7.47
N PRO A 140 6.57 2.62 -6.74
CA PRO A 140 6.56 4.06 -6.90
C PRO A 140 7.94 4.71 -6.75
N TRP A 141 8.81 4.19 -5.88
CA TRP A 141 10.19 4.68 -5.80
C TRP A 141 10.95 4.49 -7.14
N GLU A 142 10.94 3.28 -7.70
CA GLU A 142 11.62 2.97 -8.97
C GLU A 142 11.07 3.80 -10.14
N TRP A 143 9.77 4.10 -10.11
CA TRP A 143 9.09 4.81 -11.20
C TRP A 143 9.02 6.33 -11.02
N THR A 144 9.31 6.84 -9.83
CA THR A 144 9.42 8.28 -9.56
C THR A 144 10.88 8.74 -9.60
N PHE A 145 11.75 8.06 -8.86
CA PHE A 145 13.15 8.45 -8.62
C PHE A 145 14.18 7.51 -9.25
N GLY A 146 13.78 6.29 -9.60
CA GLY A 146 14.64 5.27 -10.21
C GLY A 146 14.74 5.37 -11.74
N GLU A 147 15.18 4.28 -12.35
CA GLU A 147 15.41 4.22 -13.81
C GLU A 147 14.15 3.93 -14.63
N ARG A 148 13.05 3.55 -13.96
CA ARG A 148 11.77 3.19 -14.59
C ARG A 148 11.89 1.98 -15.53
N ARG A 149 12.66 0.96 -15.13
CA ARG A 149 12.97 -0.20 -15.99
C ARG A 149 12.44 -1.52 -15.48
N HIS A 150 12.07 -1.58 -14.21
CA HIS A 150 11.69 -2.83 -13.56
C HIS A 150 10.18 -2.88 -13.37
N GLU A 151 9.57 -3.98 -13.79
CA GLU A 151 8.17 -4.30 -13.53
C GLU A 151 7.93 -4.30 -12.01
N PRO A 152 7.04 -3.44 -11.46
CA PRO A 152 6.87 -3.32 -10.02
C PRO A 152 6.57 -4.63 -9.29
N LYS A 153 5.80 -5.54 -9.90
CA LYS A 153 5.45 -6.84 -9.30
C LYS A 153 6.64 -7.80 -9.16
N LEU A 154 7.80 -7.44 -9.71
CA LEU A 154 9.05 -8.21 -9.62
C LEU A 154 10.09 -7.56 -8.70
N LEU A 155 9.82 -6.38 -8.12
CA LEU A 155 10.79 -5.65 -7.30
C LEU A 155 10.97 -6.23 -5.89
N VAL A 156 9.95 -6.89 -5.35
CA VAL A 156 9.96 -7.38 -3.97
C VAL A 156 10.00 -8.90 -3.95
N ASP A 157 11.16 -9.44 -3.57
CA ASP A 157 11.30 -10.86 -3.24
C ASP A 157 10.74 -11.12 -1.83
N PHE A 158 9.48 -11.56 -1.79
CA PHE A 158 8.77 -11.90 -0.56
C PHE A 158 9.46 -13.05 0.17
N THR A 159 9.39 -13.05 1.51
CA THR A 159 10.11 -14.02 2.34
C THR A 159 9.29 -14.37 3.57
N PRO A 160 9.28 -15.64 4.03
CA PRO A 160 8.61 -16.05 5.26
C PRO A 160 9.35 -15.58 6.52
N SER A 161 10.59 -15.08 6.39
CA SER A 161 11.36 -14.56 7.51
C SER A 161 10.98 -13.11 7.79
N ALA A 162 10.40 -12.87 8.97
CA ALA A 162 10.04 -11.55 9.45
C ALA A 162 11.25 -10.62 9.53
N ALA A 163 12.39 -11.13 10.01
CA ALA A 163 13.62 -10.36 10.13
C ALA A 163 14.12 -9.86 8.76
N LEU A 164 14.19 -10.75 7.76
CA LEU A 164 14.63 -10.38 6.41
C LEU A 164 13.61 -9.46 5.71
N ALA A 165 12.32 -9.69 5.93
CA ALA A 165 11.27 -8.82 5.40
C ALA A 165 11.42 -7.39 5.94
N LEU A 166 11.61 -7.23 7.26
CA LEU A 166 11.79 -5.93 7.91
C LEU A 166 13.09 -5.25 7.49
N GLU A 167 14.20 -5.98 7.38
CA GLU A 167 15.48 -5.44 6.90
C GLU A 167 15.32 -4.78 5.52
N ARG A 168 14.76 -5.53 4.56
CA ARG A 168 14.56 -5.04 3.19
C ARG A 168 13.54 -3.91 3.13
N PHE A 169 12.42 -4.05 3.87
CA PHE A 169 11.37 -3.05 3.92
C PHE A 169 11.88 -1.71 4.43
N TRP A 170 12.61 -1.68 5.55
CA TRP A 170 13.12 -0.42 6.10
C TRP A 170 14.14 0.25 5.21
N ALA A 171 14.99 -0.52 4.50
CA ALA A 171 15.89 0.05 3.51
C ALA A 171 15.14 0.78 2.38
N VAL A 172 14.00 0.24 1.93
CA VAL A 172 13.13 0.90 0.94
C VAL A 172 12.45 2.14 1.51
N ILE A 173 11.92 2.06 2.73
CA ILE A 173 11.27 3.20 3.39
C ILE A 173 12.25 4.37 3.60
N ASP A 174 13.47 4.08 4.03
CA ASP A 174 14.50 5.10 4.25
C ASP A 174 14.87 5.77 2.92
N ARG A 175 15.08 4.96 1.87
CA ARG A 175 15.36 5.46 0.52
C ARG A 175 14.22 6.32 -0.05
N TRP A 176 12.97 5.89 0.15
CA TRP A 176 11.78 6.67 -0.21
C TRP A 176 11.78 8.01 0.50
N ARG A 177 11.94 7.99 1.82
CA ARG A 177 11.89 9.20 2.65
C ARG A 177 13.00 10.18 2.31
N ASP A 178 14.21 9.70 2.02
CA ASP A 178 15.35 10.52 1.62
C ASP A 178 15.12 11.19 0.26
N SER A 179 14.55 10.45 -0.70
CA SER A 179 14.21 10.99 -2.04
C SER A 179 13.08 12.03 -1.92
N VAL A 180 12.02 11.65 -1.19
CA VAL A 180 11.13 12.48 -0.37
C VAL A 180 11.57 13.92 -0.11
N ALA A 181 12.57 14.00 0.78
CA ALA A 181 13.09 15.23 1.36
C ALA A 181 13.73 16.18 0.34
N ALA A 182 14.12 15.68 -0.84
CA ALA A 182 14.77 16.47 -1.88
C ALA A 182 13.79 17.03 -2.93
N VAL A 183 12.51 16.70 -2.83
CA VAL A 183 11.47 17.17 -3.76
C VAL A 183 11.27 18.68 -3.58
N THR A 184 11.18 19.38 -4.71
CA THR A 184 10.93 20.83 -4.73
C THR A 184 9.43 21.15 -4.77
N ASP A 185 9.05 22.37 -4.38
CA ASP A 185 7.67 22.85 -4.48
C ASP A 185 7.09 22.75 -5.91
N GLU A 186 7.91 22.98 -6.95
CA GLU A 186 7.48 22.82 -8.34
C GLU A 186 7.22 21.34 -8.69
N GLN A 187 8.06 20.43 -8.21
CA GLN A 187 7.87 18.99 -8.42
C GLN A 187 6.63 18.45 -7.69
N LEU A 188 6.28 19.01 -6.53
CA LEU A 188 5.02 18.69 -5.83
C LEU A 188 3.79 18.96 -6.69
N ASP A 189 3.82 20.05 -7.45
CA ASP A 189 2.71 20.48 -8.32
C ASP A 189 2.78 19.85 -9.72
N THR A 190 3.83 19.08 -10.02
CA THR A 190 4.04 18.47 -11.34
C THR A 190 3.20 17.19 -11.48
N VAL A 191 2.23 17.23 -12.40
CA VAL A 191 1.50 16.06 -12.87
C VAL A 191 2.44 15.13 -13.64
N GLY A 192 2.41 13.84 -13.31
CA GLY A 192 3.27 12.86 -13.96
C GLY A 192 4.73 12.90 -13.52
N PHE A 193 5.04 13.54 -12.38
CA PHE A 193 6.36 13.40 -11.77
C PHE A 193 6.64 11.94 -11.38
N SER A 194 5.67 11.28 -10.73
CA SER A 194 5.58 9.82 -10.69
C SER A 194 5.09 9.33 -12.05
N GLN A 195 5.71 8.26 -12.56
CA GLN A 195 5.26 7.55 -13.76
C GLN A 195 4.94 6.10 -13.43
N TYR A 196 4.55 5.83 -12.19
CA TYR A 196 4.22 4.49 -11.74
C TYR A 196 3.11 3.89 -12.62
N PRO A 197 3.28 2.68 -13.17
CA PRO A 197 2.42 2.18 -14.24
C PRO A 197 1.09 1.61 -13.75
N TYR A 198 0.81 1.65 -12.44
CA TYR A 198 -0.43 1.14 -11.86
C TYR A 198 -1.14 2.26 -11.09
N GLY A 199 -2.43 2.46 -11.36
CA GLY A 199 -3.22 3.52 -10.74
C GLY A 199 -3.03 4.88 -11.43
N SER A 200 -3.41 5.95 -10.73
CA SER A 200 -3.51 7.31 -11.27
C SER A 200 -2.26 8.16 -11.15
N ASP A 201 -1.16 7.63 -10.59
CA ASP A 201 0.12 8.33 -10.40
C ASP A 201 0.57 9.22 -11.58
N PRO A 202 0.54 8.75 -12.85
CA PRO A 202 0.97 9.56 -14.00
C PRO A 202 0.07 10.76 -14.29
N ASP A 203 -1.17 10.74 -13.80
CA ASP A 203 -2.22 11.71 -14.07
C ASP A 203 -2.45 12.68 -12.88
N ASP A 204 -1.83 12.40 -11.73
CA ASP A 204 -1.97 13.20 -10.51
C ASP A 204 -0.76 14.12 -10.25
N PRO A 205 -0.96 15.31 -9.64
CA PRO A 205 0.13 16.07 -9.05
C PRO A 205 0.85 15.24 -7.98
N PHE A 206 2.18 15.32 -7.93
CA PHE A 206 2.96 14.47 -7.01
C PHE A 206 2.59 14.64 -5.53
N ILE A 207 2.12 15.82 -5.12
CA ILE A 207 1.64 16.03 -3.75
C ILE A 207 0.46 15.14 -3.38
N THR A 208 -0.43 14.83 -4.32
CA THR A 208 -1.57 13.91 -4.11
C THR A 208 -1.06 12.47 -3.99
N VAL A 209 -0.13 12.06 -4.87
CA VAL A 209 0.54 10.76 -4.81
C VAL A 209 1.23 10.56 -3.45
N LEU A 210 1.99 11.57 -3.00
CA LEU A 210 2.68 11.54 -1.71
C LEU A 210 1.71 11.46 -0.53
N SER A 211 0.62 12.23 -0.57
CA SER A 211 -0.44 12.16 0.45
C SER A 211 -1.09 10.77 0.50
N GLY A 212 -1.31 10.13 -0.66
CA GLY A 212 -1.81 8.76 -0.77
C GLY A 212 -0.84 7.74 -0.15
N ALA A 213 0.44 7.80 -0.50
CA ALA A 213 1.47 6.92 0.06
C ALA A 213 1.57 7.03 1.59
N ASN A 214 1.45 8.25 2.14
CA ASN A 214 1.38 8.46 3.59
C ASN A 214 0.15 7.80 4.21
N LEU A 215 -1.02 7.97 3.59
CA LEU A 215 -2.27 7.38 4.06
C LEU A 215 -2.18 5.85 4.08
N GLU A 216 -1.67 5.24 3.01
CA GLU A 216 -1.46 3.80 2.88
C GLU A 216 -0.52 3.26 3.97
N PHE A 217 0.61 3.94 4.19
CA PHE A 217 1.53 3.57 5.26
C PHE A 217 0.88 3.60 6.64
N ILE A 218 0.16 4.69 6.96
CA ILE A 218 -0.52 4.85 8.26
C ILE A 218 -1.62 3.80 8.43
N HIS A 219 -2.45 3.62 7.39
CA HIS A 219 -3.55 2.67 7.39
C HIS A 219 -3.07 1.26 7.70
N HIS A 220 -2.12 0.74 6.91
CA HIS A 220 -1.66 -0.63 7.07
C HIS A 220 -0.75 -0.83 8.30
N MET A 221 0.01 0.19 8.74
CA MET A 221 0.77 0.09 9.99
C MET A 221 -0.15 0.05 11.22
N ALA A 222 -1.29 0.75 11.19
CA ALA A 222 -2.29 0.65 12.25
C ALA A 222 -2.92 -0.75 12.30
N GLU A 223 -3.24 -1.34 11.14
CA GLU A 223 -3.76 -2.71 11.08
C GLU A 223 -2.73 -3.75 11.54
N ILE A 224 -1.45 -3.60 11.16
CA ILE A 224 -0.38 -4.45 11.68
C ILE A 224 -0.30 -4.33 13.20
N ALA A 225 -0.34 -3.11 13.75
CA ALA A 225 -0.31 -2.90 15.20
C ALA A 225 -1.47 -3.63 15.90
N LEU A 226 -2.69 -3.56 15.34
CA LEU A 226 -3.85 -4.29 15.84
C LEU A 226 -3.64 -5.81 15.78
N LEU A 227 -3.14 -6.35 14.67
CA LEU A 227 -2.85 -7.79 14.57
C LEU A 227 -1.82 -8.25 15.59
N ARG A 228 -0.80 -7.44 15.87
CA ARG A 228 0.17 -7.74 16.93
C ARG A 228 -0.45 -7.72 18.32
N ASP A 229 -1.37 -6.80 18.60
CA ASP A 229 -2.13 -6.78 19.85
C ASP A 229 -2.98 -8.04 20.00
N LEU A 230 -3.68 -8.47 18.94
CA LEU A 230 -4.46 -9.71 18.92
C LEU A 230 -3.58 -10.96 19.08
N TRP A 231 -2.41 -11.00 18.44
CA TRP A 231 -1.44 -12.08 18.59
C TRP A 231 -1.02 -12.25 20.04
N ARG A 232 -0.59 -11.16 20.69
CA ARG A 232 -0.21 -11.16 22.11
C ARG A 232 -1.35 -11.62 23.01
N ALA A 233 -2.57 -11.16 22.75
CA ALA A 233 -3.74 -11.48 23.56
C ALA A 233 -4.04 -12.99 23.62
N ARG A 234 -3.66 -13.76 22.58
CA ARG A 234 -3.84 -15.23 22.54
C ARG A 234 -3.03 -15.96 23.62
N PHE A 235 -1.93 -15.37 24.07
CA PHE A 235 -1.06 -15.96 25.08
C PHE A 235 -1.29 -15.39 26.48
N THR A 236 -2.05 -14.30 26.60
CA THR A 236 -2.38 -13.69 27.90
C THR A 236 -3.65 -14.26 28.53
N SER A 237 -4.14 -15.42 28.08
CA SER A 237 -5.27 -16.12 28.71
C SER A 237 -4.80 -16.90 29.94
N GLY A 238 -4.81 -16.24 31.10
CA GLY A 238 -4.44 -16.84 32.40
C GLY A 238 -4.25 -15.82 33.52
N GLY A 239 -5.24 -14.98 33.79
CA GLY A 239 -5.32 -14.10 34.97
C GLY A 239 -6.75 -14.05 35.49
#